data_AF-A0A1W9YMN7-F1
#
_entry.id   AF-A0A1W9YMN7-F1
#
_cell.length_a   1.000
_cell.length_b   1.000
_cell.length_c   1.000
_cell.angle_alpha   90.00
_cell.angle_beta   90.00
_cell.angle_gamma   90.00
#
_symmetry.space_group_name_H-M   'P 1'
#
loop_
_entity.id
_entity.type
_entity.pdbx_description
1 polymer ?
#
loop_
_entity_poly.entity_id
_entity_poly.type
_entity_poly.pdbx_seq_one_letter_code
_entity_poly.pdbx_strand_id
1 'polypeptide(L)' 'LPDFAHIDEPYWYANGGELSPAEFGRRAALQLEEKILELGAENVAAFVAEPFQGAGGMIFPPQSYWPEIQRICRQYDV' A
#
# COMPACT_ATOMS: atom_id res chain seq x y z
N LEU A 1 -0.73 -17.25 -6.69
CA LEU A 1 -0.90 -17.31 -8.16
C LEU A 1 0.40 -16.78 -8.76
N PRO A 2 0.90 -17.31 -9.89
CA PRO A 2 1.99 -16.65 -10.62
C PRO A 2 1.55 -15.23 -11.02
N ASP A 3 2.50 -14.30 -11.11
CA ASP A 3 2.30 -12.90 -11.54
C ASP A 3 1.47 -12.01 -10.59
N PHE A 4 1.25 -12.46 -9.35
CA PHE A 4 0.68 -11.63 -8.28
C PHE A 4 1.65 -11.49 -7.13
N ALA A 5 1.90 -10.25 -6.72
CA ALA A 5 2.63 -9.90 -5.51
C ALA A 5 1.68 -9.25 -4.49
N HIS A 6 2.04 -9.34 -3.22
CA HIS A 6 1.30 -8.73 -2.12
C HIS A 6 2.24 -7.83 -1.32
N ILE A 7 1.67 -6.76 -0.78
CA ILE A 7 2.24 -5.91 0.27
C ILE A 7 1.34 -6.00 1.50
N ASP A 8 1.81 -5.55 2.65
CA ASP A 8 1.03 -5.58 3.88
C ASP A 8 -0.18 -4.64 3.83
N GLU A 9 -1.19 -4.97 4.63
CA GLU A 9 -2.39 -4.14 4.76
C GLU A 9 -2.15 -2.87 5.59
N PRO A 10 -2.84 -1.75 5.27
CA PRO A 10 -2.72 -0.49 6.00
C PRO A 10 -3.50 -0.48 7.33
N TYR A 11 -3.40 -1.55 8.12
CA TYR A 11 -4.11 -1.69 9.40
C TYR A 11 -3.32 -1.09 10.58
N TRP A 12 -3.48 0.22 10.80
CA TRP A 12 -2.74 0.95 11.85
C TRP A 12 -2.96 0.39 13.26
N TYR A 13 -4.18 -0.01 13.61
CA TYR A 13 -4.47 -0.48 14.97
C TYR A 13 -3.68 -1.75 15.35
N ALA A 14 -3.46 -2.66 14.39
CA ALA A 14 -2.69 -3.88 14.62
C ALA A 14 -1.18 -3.68 14.38
N ASN A 15 -0.82 -2.92 13.35
CA ASN A 15 0.55 -2.89 12.81
C ASN A 15 1.27 -1.56 13.05
N GLY A 16 0.62 -0.59 13.69
CA GLY A 16 1.08 0.78 13.90
C GLY A 16 2.25 0.92 14.87
N GLY A 17 2.27 0.11 15.93
CA GLY A 17 3.21 0.28 17.04
C GLY A 17 3.14 1.71 17.59
N GLU A 18 4.30 2.35 17.71
CA GLU A 18 4.43 3.72 18.22
C GLU A 18 4.20 4.81 17.15
N LEU A 19 3.97 4.44 15.90
CA LEU A 19 3.77 5.41 14.82
C LEU A 19 2.41 6.09 14.95
N SER A 20 2.38 7.39 14.67
CA SER A 20 1.10 8.06 14.43
C SER A 20 0.40 7.43 13.21
N PRO A 21 -0.94 7.52 13.12
CA PRO A 21 -1.67 7.03 11.93
C PRO A 21 -1.10 7.58 10.62
N ALA A 22 -0.71 8.86 10.60
CA ALA A 22 -0.16 9.52 9.42
C ALA A 22 1.20 8.93 9.00
N GLU A 23 2.10 8.66 9.94
CA GLU A 23 3.40 8.04 9.67
C GLU A 23 3.25 6.60 9.22
N PHE A 24 2.41 5.83 9.91
CA PHE A 24 2.13 4.45 9.53
C PHE A 24 1.50 4.37 8.14
N GLY A 25 0.55 5.25 7.81
CA GLY A 25 -0.09 5.26 6.48
C GLY A 25 0.91 5.51 5.36
N ARG A 26 1.89 6.40 5.55
CA ARG A 26 2.99 6.58 4.60
C ARG A 26 3.89 5.37 4.52
N ARG A 27 4.29 4.80 5.67
CA ARG A 27 5.12 3.58 5.72
C ARG A 27 4.44 2.41 4.99
N ALA A 28 3.15 2.20 5.22
CA ALA A 28 2.39 1.14 4.55
C ALA A 28 2.31 1.38 3.04
N ALA A 29 2.12 2.64 2.59
CA ALA A 29 2.11 2.96 1.16
C ALA A 29 3.49 2.76 0.50
N LEU A 30 4.59 3.10 1.20
CA LEU A 30 5.95 2.92 0.69
C LEU A 30 6.32 1.46 0.42
N GLN A 31 5.65 0.49 1.03
CA GLN A 31 5.83 -0.92 0.68
C GLN A 31 5.47 -1.20 -0.79
N LEU A 32 4.57 -0.43 -1.41
CA LEU A 32 4.29 -0.53 -2.84
C LEU A 32 5.53 -0.16 -3.66
N GLU A 33 6.18 0.96 -3.32
CA GLU A 33 7.40 1.42 -4.01
C GLU A 33 8.53 0.41 -3.84
N GLU A 34 8.72 -0.10 -2.62
CA GLU A 34 9.68 -1.18 -2.33
C GLU A 34 9.41 -2.42 -3.20
N LYS A 35 8.14 -2.84 -3.30
CA LYS A 35 7.75 -4.01 -4.10
C LYS A 35 7.90 -3.79 -5.60
N ILE A 36 7.56 -2.60 -6.11
CA ILE A 36 7.76 -2.24 -7.53
C ILE A 36 9.25 -2.32 -7.88
N LEU A 37 10.12 -1.77 -7.03
CA LEU A 37 11.57 -1.79 -7.25
C LEU A 37 12.15 -3.21 -7.14
N GLU A 38 11.64 -4.04 -6.24
CA GLU A 38 12.03 -5.45 -6.11
C GLU A 38 11.70 -6.26 -7.38
N LEU A 39 10.54 -6.02 -7.98
CA LEU A 39 10.07 -6.75 -9.18
C LEU A 39 10.61 -6.16 -10.50
N GLY A 40 11.09 -4.92 -10.48
CA GLY A 40 11.35 -4.12 -11.67
C GLY A 40 10.05 -3.48 -12.19
N ALA A 41 10.04 -2.16 -12.35
CA ALA A 41 8.84 -1.41 -12.69
C ALA A 41 8.22 -1.83 -14.03
N GLU A 42 9.05 -2.24 -15.00
CA GLU A 42 8.62 -2.76 -16.29
C GLU A 42 7.82 -4.08 -16.21
N ASN A 43 7.86 -4.77 -15.06
CA ASN A 43 7.14 -6.01 -14.81
C ASN A 43 5.87 -5.81 -13.97
N VAL A 44 5.53 -4.57 -13.59
CA VAL A 44 4.34 -4.26 -12.77
C VAL A 44 3.29 -3.53 -13.60
N ALA A 45 2.12 -4.13 -13.73
CA ALA A 45 1.05 -3.59 -14.58
C ALA A 45 -0.02 -2.78 -13.83
N ALA A 46 -0.27 -3.10 -12.55
CA ALA A 46 -1.35 -2.45 -11.80
C ALA A 46 -1.16 -2.61 -10.27
N PHE A 47 -1.70 -1.65 -9.53
CA PHE A 47 -1.99 -1.78 -8.10
C PHE A 47 -3.50 -1.92 -7.89
N VAL A 48 -3.92 -2.93 -7.12
CA VAL A 48 -5.34 -3.22 -6.85
C VAL A 48 -5.56 -3.28 -5.36
N ALA A 49 -6.48 -2.44 -4.86
CA ALA A 49 -6.90 -2.44 -3.47
C ALA A 49 -8.32 -1.87 -3.31
N GLU A 50 -9.06 -2.35 -2.30
CA GLU A 50 -10.33 -1.78 -1.89
C GLU A 50 -10.10 -0.41 -1.20
N PRO A 51 -10.97 0.60 -1.37
CA PRO A 51 -10.85 1.90 -0.69
C PRO A 51 -10.73 1.79 0.85
N PHE A 52 -11.40 0.78 1.41
CA PHE A 52 -11.29 0.26 2.76
C PHE A 52 -11.52 -1.27 2.65
N GLN A 53 -10.82 -2.09 3.43
CA GLN A 53 -10.96 -3.55 3.32
C GLN A 53 -12.22 -4.00 4.08
N GLY A 54 -13.25 -4.43 3.35
CA GLY A 54 -14.52 -4.85 3.93
C GLY A 54 -14.40 -6.17 4.69
N ALA A 55 -14.19 -7.25 3.93
CA ALA A 55 -14.08 -8.60 4.47
C ALA A 55 -12.85 -8.81 5.37
N GLY A 56 -11.82 -7.96 5.23
CA GLY A 56 -10.63 -7.94 6.09
C GLY A 56 -10.87 -7.44 7.51
N GLY A 57 -12.06 -6.92 7.81
CA GLY A 57 -12.43 -6.45 9.16
C GLY A 57 -12.74 -4.96 9.23
N MET A 58 -13.30 -4.37 8.16
CA MET A 58 -13.62 -2.95 8.08
C MET A 58 -12.39 -2.07 8.35
N ILE A 59 -11.28 -2.35 7.67
CA ILE A 59 -10.01 -1.65 7.86
C ILE A 59 -10.02 -0.37 7.03
N PHE A 60 -10.01 0.77 7.72
CA PHE A 60 -9.88 2.09 7.11
C PHE A 60 -8.41 2.52 7.11
N PRO A 61 -7.79 2.73 5.94
CA PRO A 61 -6.42 3.19 5.88
C PRO A 61 -6.29 4.60 6.48
N PRO A 62 -5.15 4.97 7.06
CA PRO A 62 -4.91 6.35 7.46
C PRO A 62 -5.00 7.31 6.26
N GLN A 63 -5.39 8.57 6.52
CA GLN A 63 -5.60 9.57 5.46
C GLN A 63 -4.36 9.82 4.59
N SER A 64 -3.16 9.53 5.10
CA SER A 64 -1.90 9.66 4.37
C SER A 64 -1.62 8.53 3.37
N TYR A 65 -2.35 7.41 3.43
CA TYR A 65 -2.09 6.22 2.60
C TYR A 65 -2.43 6.44 1.12
N TRP A 66 -3.68 6.79 0.80
CA TRP A 66 -4.13 6.92 -0.60
C TRP A 66 -3.40 8.01 -1.40
N PRO A 67 -3.13 9.21 -0.87
CA PRO A 67 -2.31 10.19 -1.58
C PRO A 67 -0.92 9.66 -1.94
N GLU A 68 -0.32 8.87 -1.03
CA GLU A 68 1.02 8.31 -1.24
C GLU A 68 0.99 7.17 -2.26
N ILE A 69 0.01 6.26 -2.18
CA ILE A 69 -0.21 5.23 -3.22
C ILE A 69 -0.37 5.86 -4.60
N GLN A 70 -1.20 6.90 -4.73
CA GLN A 70 -1.42 7.57 -6.00
C GLN A 70 -0.15 8.23 -6.55
N ARG A 71 0.67 8.82 -5.67
CA ARG A 71 1.98 9.39 -6.03
C ARG A 71 2.90 8.30 -6.60
N ILE A 72 2.99 7.16 -5.92
CA ILE A 72 3.84 6.02 -6.30
C ILE A 72 3.39 5.43 -7.63
N CYS A 73 2.10 5.09 -7.78
CA CYS A 73 1.56 4.56 -9.04
C CYS A 73 1.89 5.47 -10.24
N ARG A 74 1.68 6.78 -10.09
CA ARG A 74 2.02 7.77 -11.15
C ARG A 74 3.52 7.88 -11.42
N GLN A 75 4.38 7.69 -10.42
CA GLN A 75 5.83 7.74 -10.59
C GLN A 75 6.35 6.57 -11.41
N TYR A 76 5.72 5.40 -11.31
CA TYR A 76 6.16 4.16 -11.95
C TYR A 76 5.28 3.69 -13.12
N ASP A 77 4.26 4.47 -13.51
CA ASP A 77 3.29 4.14 -14.57
C ASP A 77 2.51 2.83 -14.30
N VAL A 78 2.05 2.67 -13.05
CA VAL A 78 1.28 1.52 -12.52
C VAL A 78 -0.18 1.89 -12.27
#